data_AF-A0A7C5A2U7-F1
#
_entry.id   AF-A0A7C5A2U7-F1
#
_cell.length_a   1.000
_cell.length_b   1.000
_cell.length_c   1.000
_cell.angle_alpha   90.00
_cell.angle_beta   90.00
_cell.angle_gamma   90.00
#
_symmetry.space_group_name_H-M   'P 1'
#
loop_
_entity.id
_entity.type
_entity.pdbx_description
1 polymer ?
#
loop_
_entity_poly.entity_id
_entity_poly.type
_entity_poly.pdbx_seq_one_letter_code
_entity_poly.pdbx_strand_id
1 'polypeptide(L)'
;MTTKEITPIANIAIPIQTKHRDWPRLIFSGVAGLVALLLLAMGSLHGLVAVWARSWVASEPGIHHPEMHLWHDAQVGALVGIMIVGSLLALLWQPRQQPLVAQFLALGSLLYLLMLAPFDPAAALVLGILLTISLACYPTLRNLVNFRRTEPFSFAFLGLTLLMTALMIPSARTWLQLQLLDNGEHAMANHWITGVALAGVLNLAGFLAATKRPGWPVLGLLVGLALLHQGAAALTLPDQPGSLGLNGGVVALIGGLLFIGITGLEMRKSRSNLSGEAG
;
A
#
# COMPACT_ATOMS: atom_id res chain seq x y z
N MET A 1 -54.60 -6.46 64.75
CA MET A 1 -54.51 -6.46 63.28
C MET A 1 -53.13 -5.95 62.91
N THR A 2 -52.21 -6.86 62.61
CA THR A 2 -50.82 -6.58 62.22
C THR A 2 -50.71 -6.73 60.70
N THR A 3 -50.62 -5.61 60.00
CA THR A 3 -50.37 -5.54 58.55
C THR A 3 -48.92 -5.88 58.28
N LYS A 4 -48.72 -7.00 57.58
CA LYS A 4 -47.42 -7.52 57.16
C LYS A 4 -47.02 -6.81 55.87
N GLU A 5 -46.04 -5.91 55.94
CA GLU A 5 -45.45 -5.28 54.75
C GLU A 5 -44.75 -6.34 53.90
N ILE A 6 -45.18 -6.49 52.66
CA ILE A 6 -44.54 -7.34 51.66
C ILE A 6 -43.56 -6.46 50.89
N THR A 7 -42.27 -6.64 51.16
CA THR A 7 -41.19 -5.95 50.43
C THR A 7 -41.15 -6.44 48.98
N PRO A 8 -41.24 -5.56 47.97
CA PRO A 8 -41.17 -5.98 46.58
C PRO A 8 -39.75 -6.43 46.26
N ILE A 9 -39.61 -7.69 45.83
CA ILE A 9 -38.36 -8.23 45.32
C ILE A 9 -38.07 -7.51 44.00
N ALA A 10 -37.10 -6.59 44.03
CA ALA A 10 -36.61 -5.94 42.83
C ALA A 10 -36.00 -7.00 41.91
N ASN A 11 -36.65 -7.26 40.78
CA ASN A 11 -36.12 -8.09 39.72
C ASN A 11 -34.86 -7.42 39.15
N ILE A 12 -33.69 -7.88 39.61
CA ILE A 12 -32.41 -7.54 38.99
C ILE A 12 -32.37 -8.29 37.65
N ALA A 13 -32.88 -7.64 36.60
CA ALA A 13 -32.68 -8.10 35.24
C ALA A 13 -31.19 -7.97 34.94
N ILE A 14 -30.45 -9.08 35.03
CA ILE A 14 -29.08 -9.17 34.55
C ILE A 14 -29.16 -8.99 33.02
N PRO A 15 -28.65 -7.88 32.45
CA PRO A 15 -28.66 -7.73 31.01
C PRO A 15 -27.78 -8.84 30.43
N ILE A 16 -28.41 -9.78 29.72
CA ILE A 16 -27.70 -10.76 28.91
C ILE A 16 -27.01 -9.95 27.81
N GLN A 17 -25.73 -9.62 28.01
CA GLN A 17 -24.88 -9.04 26.98
C GLN A 17 -24.70 -10.10 25.89
N THR A 18 -25.60 -10.11 24.92
CA THR A 18 -25.40 -10.88 23.70
C THR A 18 -24.18 -10.29 23.01
N LYS A 19 -23.11 -11.09 22.92
CA LYS A 19 -21.87 -10.73 22.23
C LYS A 19 -22.19 -10.53 20.75
N HIS A 20 -22.55 -9.30 20.37
CA HIS A 20 -22.89 -8.98 19.00
C HIS A 20 -21.62 -9.10 18.14
N ARG A 21 -21.55 -10.15 17.32
CA ARG A 21 -20.40 -10.43 16.46
C ARG A 21 -20.34 -9.35 15.38
N ASP A 22 -19.17 -8.73 15.22
CA ASP A 22 -18.94 -7.67 14.23
C ASP A 22 -18.71 -8.27 12.84
N TRP A 23 -19.80 -8.80 12.26
CA TRP A 23 -19.79 -9.48 10.98
C TRP A 23 -19.17 -8.67 9.83
N PRO A 24 -19.46 -7.36 9.65
CA PRO A 24 -18.84 -6.59 8.56
C PRO A 24 -17.32 -6.58 8.62
N ARG A 25 -16.75 -6.46 9.83
CA ARG A 25 -15.30 -6.53 10.01
C ARG A 25 -14.77 -7.91 9.65
N LEU A 26 -15.41 -8.97 10.11
CA LEU A 26 -14.96 -10.35 9.84
C LEU A 26 -15.00 -10.69 8.35
N ILE A 27 -16.07 -10.30 7.65
CA ILE A 27 -16.21 -10.51 6.20
C ILE A 27 -15.09 -9.77 5.47
N PHE A 28 -14.90 -8.48 5.77
CA PHE A 28 -13.81 -7.70 5.19
C PHE A 28 -12.45 -8.35 5.43
N SER A 29 -12.14 -8.71 6.68
CA SER A 29 -10.85 -9.31 7.04
C SER A 29 -10.62 -10.63 6.31
N GLY A 30 -11.66 -11.48 6.16
CA GLY A 30 -11.57 -12.72 5.40
C GLY A 30 -11.29 -12.47 3.92
N VAL A 31 -12.03 -11.56 3.29
CA VAL A 31 -11.88 -11.21 1.87
C VAL A 31 -10.53 -10.54 1.60
N ALA A 32 -10.17 -9.50 2.36
CA ALA A 32 -8.92 -8.78 2.20
C ALA A 32 -7.71 -9.69 2.45
N GLY A 33 -7.79 -10.61 3.42
CA GLY A 33 -6.75 -11.59 3.70
C GLY A 33 -6.58 -12.58 2.54
N LEU A 34 -7.69 -13.11 2.00
CA LEU A 34 -7.64 -14.00 0.85
C LEU A 34 -7.08 -13.29 -0.40
N VAL A 35 -7.54 -12.07 -0.68
CA VAL A 35 -7.03 -11.28 -1.81
C VAL A 35 -5.55 -10.96 -1.65
N ALA A 36 -5.10 -10.58 -0.44
CA ALA A 36 -3.68 -10.37 -0.17
C ALA A 36 -2.85 -11.65 -0.44
N LEU A 37 -3.33 -12.82 -0.01
CA LEU A 37 -2.65 -14.10 -0.27
C LEU A 37 -2.62 -14.44 -1.76
N LEU A 38 -3.73 -14.22 -2.48
CA LEU A 38 -3.78 -14.44 -3.93
C LEU A 38 -2.79 -13.53 -4.66
N LEU A 39 -2.74 -12.24 -4.34
CA LEU A 39 -1.79 -11.30 -4.95
C LEU A 39 -0.33 -11.66 -4.64
N LEU A 40 -0.04 -12.18 -3.44
CA LEU A 40 1.27 -12.73 -3.11
C LEU A 40 1.62 -13.95 -3.96
N ALA A 41 0.67 -14.88 -4.12
CA ALA A 41 0.84 -16.09 -4.92
C ALA A 41 0.95 -15.80 -6.43
N MET A 42 0.30 -14.74 -6.92
CA MET A 42 0.35 -14.28 -8.31
C MET A 42 1.66 -13.55 -8.67
N GLY A 43 2.74 -13.75 -7.91
CA GLY A 43 4.08 -13.28 -8.27
C GLY A 43 4.62 -12.13 -7.43
N SER A 44 3.80 -11.42 -6.64
CA SER A 44 4.36 -10.32 -5.83
C SER A 44 5.27 -10.81 -4.70
N LEU A 45 5.07 -12.04 -4.19
CA LEU A 45 6.01 -12.67 -3.26
C LEU A 45 7.36 -12.94 -3.94
N HIS A 46 7.34 -13.44 -5.19
CA HIS A 46 8.54 -13.61 -6.00
C HIS A 46 9.22 -12.27 -6.22
N GLY A 47 8.49 -11.24 -6.67
CA GLY A 47 9.02 -9.90 -6.90
C GLY A 47 9.67 -9.27 -5.66
N LEU A 48 9.13 -9.51 -4.47
CA LEU A 48 9.75 -9.03 -3.22
C LEU A 48 11.16 -9.58 -2.99
N VAL A 49 11.48 -10.77 -3.51
CA VAL A 49 12.76 -11.44 -3.28
C VAL A 49 13.58 -11.68 -4.56
N ALA A 50 13.04 -11.38 -5.74
CA ALA A 50 13.57 -11.81 -7.05
C ALA A 50 15.07 -11.50 -7.21
N VAL A 51 15.50 -10.32 -6.78
CA VAL A 51 16.88 -9.84 -6.89
C VAL A 51 17.89 -10.68 -6.09
N TRP A 52 17.44 -11.23 -4.96
CA TRP A 52 18.27 -11.99 -4.02
C TRP A 52 18.03 -13.50 -4.13
N ALA A 53 16.85 -13.92 -4.59
CA ALA A 53 16.46 -15.30 -4.79
C ALA A 53 16.54 -15.68 -6.27
N ARG A 54 17.70 -15.43 -6.90
CA ARG A 54 17.91 -15.61 -8.35
C ARG A 54 17.68 -17.03 -8.88
N SER A 55 17.67 -18.04 -8.02
CA SER A 55 17.35 -19.42 -8.39
C SER A 55 15.85 -19.65 -8.55
N TRP A 56 15.01 -18.77 -8.00
CA TRP A 56 13.56 -18.83 -8.10
C TRP A 56 13.07 -17.94 -9.24
N VAL A 57 13.57 -18.15 -10.45
CA VAL A 57 13.06 -17.45 -11.63
C VAL A 57 11.69 -18.02 -11.99
N ALA A 58 10.66 -17.17 -12.03
CA ALA A 58 9.41 -17.53 -12.69
C ALA A 58 9.66 -17.51 -14.22
N SER A 59 9.89 -18.67 -14.82
CA SER A 59 9.95 -18.77 -16.28
C SER A 59 8.54 -18.65 -16.84
N GLU A 60 8.13 -17.44 -17.23
CA GLU A 60 6.86 -17.28 -17.92
C GLU A 60 6.95 -17.80 -19.36
N PRO A 61 5.90 -18.45 -19.90
CA PRO A 61 5.90 -18.89 -21.28
C PRO A 61 6.14 -17.71 -22.24
N GLY A 62 7.20 -17.79 -23.05
CA GLY A 62 7.56 -16.74 -24.00
C GLY A 62 8.64 -15.78 -23.50
N ILE A 63 9.10 -15.90 -22.25
CA ILE A 63 10.29 -15.21 -21.75
C ILE A 63 11.53 -16.00 -22.17
N HIS A 64 12.41 -15.37 -22.95
CA HIS A 64 13.65 -15.96 -23.44
C HIS A 64 14.83 -15.66 -22.53
N HIS A 65 14.79 -14.54 -21.81
CA HIS A 65 15.90 -14.02 -20.99
C HIS A 65 15.45 -13.70 -19.55
N PRO A 66 15.06 -14.71 -18.76
CA PRO A 66 14.51 -14.50 -17.42
C PRO A 66 15.34 -13.60 -16.50
N GLU A 67 16.67 -13.69 -16.59
CA GLU A 67 17.60 -12.94 -15.78
C GLU A 67 17.53 -11.42 -15.99
N MET A 68 17.07 -10.95 -17.15
CA MET A 68 16.96 -9.52 -17.44
C MET A 68 15.72 -8.88 -16.82
N HIS A 69 14.79 -9.67 -16.28
CA HIS A 69 13.52 -9.21 -15.73
C HIS A 69 13.54 -8.93 -14.22
N LEU A 70 14.60 -9.35 -13.52
CA LEU A 70 14.71 -9.30 -12.06
C LEU A 70 14.47 -7.90 -11.47
N TRP A 71 14.93 -6.85 -12.15
CA TRP A 71 14.64 -5.47 -11.73
C TRP A 71 13.15 -5.14 -11.75
N HIS A 72 12.45 -5.54 -12.81
CA HIS A 72 11.03 -5.27 -12.97
C HIS A 72 10.18 -6.16 -12.05
N ASP A 73 10.60 -7.40 -11.80
CA ASP A 73 10.02 -8.23 -10.75
C ASP A 73 10.12 -7.54 -9.38
N ALA A 74 11.26 -6.91 -9.08
CA ALA A 74 11.42 -6.10 -7.89
C ALA A 74 10.43 -4.93 -7.84
N GLN A 75 10.18 -4.27 -8.97
CA GLN A 75 9.17 -3.21 -9.07
C GLN A 75 7.76 -3.74 -8.80
N VAL A 76 7.40 -4.92 -9.32
CA VAL A 76 6.13 -5.60 -8.99
C VAL A 76 6.05 -5.92 -7.50
N GLY A 77 7.15 -6.40 -6.90
CA GLY A 77 7.26 -6.64 -5.46
C GLY A 77 6.98 -5.39 -4.63
N ALA A 78 7.56 -4.25 -5.01
CA ALA A 78 7.29 -2.97 -4.33
C ALA A 78 5.85 -2.48 -4.56
N LEU A 79 5.37 -2.50 -5.80
CA LEU A 79 4.04 -2.02 -6.16
C LEU A 79 2.94 -2.88 -5.55
N VAL A 80 2.90 -4.16 -5.89
CA VAL A 80 1.83 -5.07 -5.46
C VAL A 80 2.10 -5.59 -4.06
N GLY A 81 3.32 -6.05 -3.77
CA GLY A 81 3.66 -6.69 -2.49
C GLY A 81 3.74 -5.70 -1.32
N ILE A 82 4.43 -4.57 -1.48
CA ILE A 82 4.57 -3.59 -0.39
C ILE A 82 3.36 -2.65 -0.38
N MET A 83 3.05 -1.97 -1.49
CA MET A 83 2.03 -0.91 -1.45
C MET A 83 0.61 -1.47 -1.35
N ILE A 84 0.20 -2.37 -2.26
CA ILE A 84 -1.19 -2.88 -2.32
C ILE A 84 -1.44 -3.93 -1.23
N VAL A 85 -0.65 -5.00 -1.19
CA VAL A 85 -0.77 -6.07 -0.18
C VAL A 85 -0.48 -5.54 1.21
N GLY A 86 0.56 -4.72 1.41
CA GLY A 86 0.81 -4.08 2.71
C GLY A 86 -0.36 -3.22 3.21
N SER A 87 -1.07 -2.54 2.30
CA SER A 87 -2.30 -1.79 2.64
C SER A 87 -3.44 -2.72 3.07
N LEU A 88 -3.67 -3.81 2.34
CA LEU A 88 -4.66 -4.83 2.70
C LEU A 88 -4.37 -5.42 4.08
N LEU A 89 -3.11 -5.79 4.34
CA LEU A 89 -2.65 -6.35 5.61
C LEU A 89 -2.82 -5.36 6.76
N ALA A 90 -2.48 -4.08 6.56
CA ALA A 90 -2.70 -3.05 7.58
C ALA A 90 -4.19 -2.91 7.93
N LEU A 91 -5.06 -2.98 6.92
CA LEU A 91 -6.51 -2.92 7.11
C LEU A 91 -7.09 -4.16 7.80
N LEU A 92 -6.39 -5.31 7.85
CA LEU A 92 -6.86 -6.49 8.60
C LEU A 92 -6.97 -6.23 10.10
N TRP A 93 -6.06 -5.42 10.65
CA TRP A 93 -5.98 -5.18 12.09
C TRP A 93 -7.13 -4.28 12.58
N GLN A 94 -7.25 -3.09 12.00
CA GLN A 94 -8.23 -2.06 12.41
C GLN A 94 -8.79 -1.30 11.19
N PRO A 95 -9.64 -1.94 10.35
CA PRO A 95 -10.06 -1.36 9.07
C PRO A 95 -10.76 -0.01 9.24
N ARG A 96 -11.59 0.15 10.28
CA ARG A 96 -12.36 1.38 10.52
C ARG A 96 -11.52 2.56 11.02
N GLN A 97 -10.32 2.32 11.55
CA GLN A 97 -9.46 3.37 12.11
C GLN A 97 -8.47 3.93 11.09
N GLN A 98 -8.38 3.30 9.91
CA GLN A 98 -7.40 3.65 8.87
C GLN A 98 -8.06 3.94 7.51
N PRO A 99 -9.10 4.81 7.45
CA PRO A 99 -9.80 5.12 6.20
C PRO A 99 -8.88 5.69 5.12
N LEU A 100 -7.79 6.38 5.48
CA LEU A 100 -6.83 6.87 4.51
C LEU A 100 -6.14 5.74 3.74
N VAL A 101 -5.86 4.60 4.40
CA VAL A 101 -5.24 3.43 3.76
C VAL A 101 -6.24 2.79 2.78
N ALA A 102 -7.52 2.71 3.13
CA ALA A 102 -8.55 2.20 2.23
C ALA A 102 -8.78 3.14 1.03
N GLN A 103 -8.73 4.46 1.24
CA GLN A 103 -8.78 5.44 0.15
C GLN A 103 -7.57 5.36 -0.77
N PHE A 104 -6.37 5.20 -0.19
CA PHE A 104 -5.16 4.95 -0.97
C PHE A 104 -5.29 3.65 -1.77
N LEU A 105 -5.76 2.56 -1.15
CA LEU A 105 -5.97 1.30 -1.85
C LEU A 105 -6.90 1.51 -3.05
N ALA A 106 -8.00 2.23 -2.90
CA ALA A 106 -8.91 2.54 -4.02
C ALA A 106 -8.25 3.39 -5.11
N LEU A 107 -7.66 4.52 -4.76
CA LEU A 107 -7.09 5.48 -5.73
C LEU A 107 -5.81 4.95 -6.38
N GLY A 108 -4.94 4.30 -5.61
CA GLY A 108 -3.71 3.69 -6.08
C GLY A 108 -3.98 2.50 -6.98
N SER A 109 -4.95 1.65 -6.63
CA SER A 109 -5.40 0.57 -7.52
C SER A 109 -5.98 1.12 -8.80
N LEU A 110 -6.86 2.13 -8.72
CA LEU A 110 -7.41 2.76 -9.92
C LEU A 110 -6.31 3.34 -10.82
N LEU A 111 -5.34 4.05 -10.25
CA LEU A 111 -4.20 4.60 -10.98
C LEU A 111 -3.41 3.49 -11.69
N TYR A 112 -3.07 2.41 -10.97
CA TYR A 112 -2.36 1.27 -11.54
C TYR A 112 -3.15 0.61 -12.67
N LEU A 113 -4.44 0.33 -12.45
CA LEU A 113 -5.31 -0.31 -13.43
C LEU A 113 -5.48 0.54 -14.69
N LEU A 114 -5.61 1.86 -14.55
CA LEU A 114 -5.69 2.78 -15.71
C LEU A 114 -4.41 2.79 -16.53
N MET A 115 -3.25 2.61 -15.90
CA MET A 115 -1.97 2.51 -16.60
C MET A 115 -1.79 1.15 -17.27
N LEU A 116 -2.22 0.07 -16.64
CA LEU A 116 -2.05 -1.29 -17.14
C LEU A 116 -3.05 -1.65 -18.25
N ALA A 117 -4.31 -1.21 -18.12
CA ALA A 117 -5.42 -1.64 -19.00
C ALA A 117 -5.19 -1.45 -20.51
N PRO A 118 -4.52 -0.39 -21.00
CA PRO A 118 -4.21 -0.26 -22.42
C PRO A 118 -3.28 -1.33 -22.98
N PHE A 119 -2.47 -1.97 -22.13
CA PHE A 119 -1.44 -2.93 -22.55
C PHE A 119 -1.79 -4.37 -22.16
N ASP A 120 -2.43 -4.56 -21.00
CA ASP A 120 -2.96 -5.86 -20.57
C ASP A 120 -4.35 -5.70 -19.93
N PRO A 121 -5.40 -5.65 -20.77
CA PRO A 121 -6.77 -5.50 -20.28
C PRO A 121 -7.25 -6.71 -19.47
N ALA A 122 -6.70 -7.90 -19.71
CA ALA A 122 -7.09 -9.12 -19.00
C ALA A 122 -6.54 -9.11 -17.58
N ALA A 123 -5.24 -8.82 -17.39
CA ALA A 123 -4.67 -8.66 -16.06
C ALA A 123 -5.31 -7.50 -15.30
N ALA A 124 -5.54 -6.36 -15.97
CA ALA A 124 -6.24 -5.23 -15.37
C ALA A 124 -7.66 -5.61 -14.91
N LEU A 125 -8.40 -6.40 -15.68
CA LEU A 125 -9.72 -6.88 -15.28
C LEU A 125 -9.66 -7.78 -14.04
N VAL A 126 -8.76 -8.77 -14.03
CA VAL A 126 -8.60 -9.70 -12.91
C VAL A 126 -8.23 -8.95 -11.63
N LEU A 127 -7.22 -8.09 -11.69
CA LEU A 127 -6.80 -7.27 -10.55
C LEU A 127 -7.91 -6.31 -10.12
N GLY A 128 -8.61 -5.70 -11.07
CA GLY A 128 -9.75 -4.84 -10.82
C GLY A 128 -10.86 -5.54 -10.04
N ILE A 129 -11.20 -6.79 -10.40
CA ILE A 129 -12.19 -7.60 -9.69
C ILE A 129 -11.74 -7.86 -8.24
N LEU A 130 -10.51 -8.34 -8.05
CA LEU A 130 -9.99 -8.68 -6.71
C LEU A 130 -9.99 -7.47 -5.77
N LEU A 131 -9.54 -6.32 -6.28
CA LEU A 131 -9.43 -5.09 -5.50
C LEU A 131 -10.81 -4.45 -5.25
N THR A 132 -11.70 -4.49 -6.23
CA THR A 132 -13.08 -4.01 -6.09
C THR A 132 -13.85 -4.84 -5.06
N ILE A 133 -13.74 -6.17 -5.08
CA ILE A 133 -14.39 -7.03 -4.09
C ILE A 133 -13.88 -6.71 -2.67
N SER A 134 -12.57 -6.52 -2.51
CA SER A 134 -11.99 -6.14 -1.21
C SER A 134 -12.56 -4.82 -0.70
N LEU A 135 -12.67 -3.80 -1.56
CA LEU A 135 -13.22 -2.50 -1.21
C LEU A 135 -14.73 -2.53 -0.99
N ALA A 136 -15.48 -3.32 -1.77
CA ALA A 136 -16.92 -3.51 -1.60
C ALA A 136 -17.27 -4.13 -0.24
N CYS A 137 -16.39 -5.01 0.28
CA CYS A 137 -16.54 -5.58 1.61
C CYS A 137 -16.08 -4.65 2.74
N TYR A 138 -15.54 -3.46 2.47
CA TYR A 138 -15.02 -2.56 3.50
C TYR A 138 -16.13 -2.13 4.49
N PRO A 139 -15.93 -2.30 5.81
CA PRO A 139 -17.02 -2.25 6.80
C PRO A 139 -17.63 -0.85 6.99
N THR A 140 -17.04 0.20 6.43
CA THR A 140 -17.51 1.58 6.56
C THR A 140 -17.27 2.38 5.28
N LEU A 141 -17.94 2.05 4.18
CA LEU A 141 -17.79 2.71 2.87
C LEU A 141 -17.90 4.25 2.93
N ARG A 142 -18.77 4.79 3.79
CA ARG A 142 -18.92 6.24 3.97
C ARG A 142 -17.62 6.93 4.43
N ASN A 143 -16.71 6.22 5.09
CA ASN A 143 -15.42 6.77 5.48
C ASN A 143 -14.45 6.93 4.30
N LEU A 144 -14.71 6.31 3.14
CA LEU A 144 -13.91 6.49 1.93
C LEU A 144 -14.05 7.90 1.35
N VAL A 145 -15.16 8.58 1.62
CA VAL A 145 -15.39 9.98 1.20
C VAL A 145 -15.20 10.96 2.36
N ASN A 146 -14.65 10.51 3.49
CA ASN A 146 -14.34 11.38 4.62
C ASN A 146 -12.91 11.92 4.50
N PHE A 147 -12.80 13.24 4.37
CA PHE A 147 -11.54 13.96 4.23
C PHE A 147 -11.10 14.70 5.51
N ARG A 148 -11.75 14.44 6.65
CA ARG A 148 -11.42 15.08 7.92
C ARG A 148 -10.00 14.70 8.37
N ARG A 149 -9.21 15.72 8.70
CA ARG A 149 -7.86 15.58 9.27
C ARG A 149 -7.93 15.45 10.79
N THR A 150 -7.00 14.70 11.36
CA THR A 150 -6.83 14.58 12.82
C THR A 150 -5.64 15.37 13.34
N GLU A 151 -4.68 15.69 12.47
CA GLU A 151 -3.49 16.47 12.82
C GLU A 151 -3.25 17.57 11.76
N PRO A 152 -2.43 18.59 12.07
CA PRO A 152 -2.00 19.58 11.08
C PRO A 152 -1.30 18.94 9.89
N PHE A 153 -1.39 19.57 8.72
CA PHE A 153 -0.72 19.10 7.50
C PHE A 153 0.81 19.01 7.68
N SER A 154 1.43 17.95 7.15
CA SER A 154 2.89 17.76 7.24
C SER A 154 3.60 18.25 5.97
N PHE A 155 4.24 19.41 6.09
CA PHE A 155 5.12 19.93 5.05
C PHE A 155 6.37 19.07 4.83
N ALA A 156 6.76 18.30 5.84
CA ALA A 156 7.91 17.40 5.75
C ALA A 156 7.63 16.25 4.77
N PHE A 157 6.47 15.57 4.90
CA PHE A 157 6.04 14.57 3.91
C PHE A 157 5.81 15.17 2.54
N LEU A 158 5.21 16.37 2.45
CA LEU A 158 5.02 17.04 1.17
C LEU A 158 6.36 17.31 0.49
N GLY A 159 7.34 17.87 1.21
CA GLY A 159 8.68 18.17 0.69
C GLY A 159 9.41 16.91 0.21
N LEU A 160 9.38 15.83 1.00
CA LEU A 160 9.97 14.55 0.57
C LEU A 160 9.27 13.97 -0.66
N THR A 161 7.94 14.04 -0.70
CA THR A 161 7.17 13.52 -1.84
C THR A 161 7.47 14.33 -3.10
N LEU A 162 7.53 15.66 -3.02
CA LEU A 162 7.89 16.51 -4.15
C LEU A 162 9.32 16.27 -4.63
N LEU A 163 10.27 16.07 -3.71
CA LEU A 163 11.65 15.73 -4.06
C LEU A 163 11.72 14.37 -4.77
N MET A 164 11.06 13.35 -4.22
CA MET A 164 10.91 12.04 -4.85
C MET A 164 10.27 12.16 -6.24
N THR A 165 9.18 12.92 -6.38
CA THR A 165 8.54 13.19 -7.67
C THR A 165 9.55 13.77 -8.66
N ALA A 166 10.25 14.84 -8.29
CA ALA A 166 11.21 15.51 -9.16
C ALA A 166 12.33 14.56 -9.64
N LEU A 167 12.83 13.71 -8.74
CA LEU A 167 13.89 12.75 -9.05
C LEU A 167 13.40 11.60 -9.93
N MET A 168 12.14 11.17 -9.80
CA MET A 168 11.59 10.06 -10.60
C MET A 168 11.07 10.48 -11.98
N ILE A 169 10.78 11.77 -12.22
CA ILE A 169 10.24 12.26 -13.50
C ILE A 169 11.08 11.82 -14.71
N PRO A 170 12.43 11.97 -14.72
CA PRO A 170 13.24 11.55 -15.86
C PRO A 170 13.07 10.06 -16.19
N SER A 171 13.20 9.19 -15.19
CA SER A 171 13.03 7.74 -15.36
C SER A 171 11.62 7.37 -15.81
N ALA A 172 10.59 7.94 -15.18
CA ALA A 172 9.20 7.68 -15.54
C ALA A 172 8.88 8.10 -16.98
N ARG A 173 9.44 9.22 -17.45
CA ARG A 173 9.32 9.65 -18.84
C ARG A 173 9.97 8.65 -19.78
N THR A 174 11.20 8.22 -19.48
CA THR A 174 11.91 7.22 -20.29
C THR A 174 11.16 5.90 -20.34
N TRP A 175 10.71 5.37 -19.20
CA TRP A 175 9.93 4.14 -19.15
C TRP A 175 8.62 4.27 -19.94
N LEU A 176 7.89 5.38 -19.81
CA LEU A 176 6.67 5.57 -20.60
C LEU A 176 6.95 5.60 -22.11
N GLN A 177 8.02 6.27 -22.54
CA GLN A 177 8.43 6.28 -23.94
C GLN A 177 8.81 4.89 -24.43
N LEU A 178 9.57 4.13 -23.63
CA LEU A 178 9.92 2.75 -23.96
C LEU A 178 8.66 1.87 -24.05
N GLN A 179 7.72 1.95 -23.10
CA GLN A 179 6.48 1.17 -23.20
C GLN A 179 5.71 1.44 -24.51
N LEU A 180 5.65 2.71 -24.93
CA LEU A 180 4.83 3.13 -26.07
C LEU A 180 5.49 2.87 -27.43
N LEU A 181 6.82 2.86 -27.48
CA LEU A 181 7.58 2.87 -28.74
C LEU A 181 8.43 1.62 -28.94
N ASP A 182 8.77 0.91 -27.88
CA ASP A 182 9.54 -0.34 -27.94
C ASP A 182 8.62 -1.54 -28.21
N ASN A 183 9.16 -2.54 -28.90
CA ASN A 183 8.52 -3.82 -29.15
C ASN A 183 9.34 -4.99 -28.59
N GLY A 184 10.38 -4.71 -27.79
CA GLY A 184 11.17 -5.71 -27.10
C GLY A 184 10.42 -6.43 -25.97
N GLU A 185 11.08 -7.45 -25.43
CA GLU A 185 10.54 -8.36 -24.39
C GLU A 185 10.01 -7.59 -23.17
N HIS A 186 10.68 -6.51 -22.76
CA HIS A 186 10.21 -5.66 -21.64
C HIS A 186 8.88 -4.94 -21.92
N ALA A 187 8.70 -4.41 -23.14
CA ALA A 187 7.46 -3.72 -23.49
C ALA A 187 6.30 -4.73 -23.61
N MET A 188 6.54 -5.89 -24.23
CA MET A 188 5.55 -6.96 -24.34
C MET A 188 5.11 -7.50 -22.97
N ALA A 189 6.02 -7.57 -22.00
CA ALA A 189 5.74 -7.99 -20.64
C ALA A 189 5.27 -6.85 -19.71
N ASN A 190 4.97 -5.66 -20.24
CA ASN A 190 4.46 -4.52 -19.46
C ASN A 190 5.39 -4.03 -18.34
N HIS A 191 6.69 -4.29 -18.46
CA HIS A 191 7.69 -3.96 -17.45
C HIS A 191 7.87 -2.45 -17.29
N TRP A 192 7.90 -1.73 -18.41
CA TRP A 192 8.12 -0.28 -18.39
C TRP A 192 6.95 0.47 -17.75
N ILE A 193 5.71 0.12 -18.11
CA ILE A 193 4.53 0.77 -17.52
C ILE A 193 4.38 0.46 -16.03
N THR A 194 4.83 -0.70 -15.58
CA THR A 194 4.85 -1.07 -14.16
C THR A 194 5.73 -0.11 -13.35
N GLY A 195 6.91 0.27 -13.87
CA GLY A 195 7.77 1.28 -13.24
C GLY A 195 7.09 2.66 -13.14
N VAL A 196 6.37 3.07 -14.19
CA VAL A 196 5.58 4.32 -14.19
C VAL A 196 4.47 4.27 -13.16
N ALA A 197 3.75 3.15 -13.07
CA ALA A 197 2.68 2.92 -12.10
C ALA A 197 3.20 2.95 -10.66
N LEU A 198 4.33 2.28 -10.37
CA LEU A 198 4.97 2.33 -9.07
C LEU A 198 5.32 3.77 -8.67
N ALA A 199 5.94 4.54 -9.57
CA ALA A 199 6.25 5.95 -9.31
C ALA A 199 4.99 6.76 -9.00
N GLY A 200 3.91 6.58 -9.76
CA GLY A 200 2.63 7.25 -9.52
C GLY A 200 2.01 6.89 -8.16
N VAL A 201 1.99 5.59 -7.83
CA VAL A 201 1.43 5.06 -6.58
C VAL A 201 2.22 5.52 -5.35
N LEU A 202 3.55 5.54 -5.41
CA LEU A 202 4.40 6.07 -4.33
C LEU A 202 4.13 7.56 -4.08
N ASN A 203 4.06 8.36 -5.15
CA ASN A 203 3.78 9.79 -5.03
C ASN A 203 2.39 10.03 -4.45
N LEU A 204 1.37 9.31 -4.93
CA LEU A 204 0.02 9.38 -4.36
C LEU A 204 0.01 9.05 -2.86
N ALA A 205 0.67 7.96 -2.44
CA ALA A 205 0.76 7.57 -1.04
C ALA A 205 1.47 8.65 -0.19
N GLY A 206 2.56 9.22 -0.69
CA GLY A 206 3.30 10.29 -0.02
C GLY A 206 2.46 11.57 0.18
N PHE A 207 1.75 12.02 -0.86
CA PHE A 207 0.83 13.15 -0.77
C PHE A 207 -0.32 12.87 0.20
N LEU A 208 -0.88 11.67 0.17
CA LEU A 208 -1.92 11.27 1.11
C LEU A 208 -1.41 11.23 2.56
N ALA A 209 -0.20 10.72 2.80
CA ALA A 209 0.44 10.73 4.12
C ALA A 209 0.62 12.16 4.66
N ALA A 210 1.00 13.12 3.80
CA ALA A 210 1.12 14.54 4.18
C ALA A 210 -0.20 15.16 4.68
N THR A 211 -1.36 14.63 4.27
CA THR A 211 -2.67 15.12 4.73
C THR A 211 -2.95 14.81 6.20
N LYS A 212 -2.20 13.90 6.82
CA LYS A 212 -2.32 13.55 8.24
C LYS A 212 -3.73 13.12 8.67
N ARG A 213 -4.43 12.42 7.78
CA ARG A 213 -5.72 11.79 8.05
C ARG A 213 -5.54 10.40 8.70
N PRO A 214 -6.55 9.85 9.38
CA PRO A 214 -6.44 8.56 10.06
C PRO A 214 -5.93 7.43 9.14
N GLY A 215 -4.79 6.85 9.50
CA GLY A 215 -4.04 5.88 8.68
C GLY A 215 -2.78 6.43 8.00
N TRP A 216 -2.49 7.73 8.13
CA TRP A 216 -1.28 8.34 7.54
C TRP A 216 0.05 7.65 7.92
N PRO A 217 0.27 7.15 9.15
CA PRO A 217 1.55 6.53 9.48
C PRO A 217 1.80 5.27 8.66
N VAL A 218 0.75 4.50 8.37
CA VAL A 218 0.86 3.28 7.55
C VAL A 218 1.36 3.64 6.16
N LEU A 219 0.79 4.66 5.52
CA LEU A 219 1.24 5.08 4.19
C LEU A 219 2.69 5.58 4.20
N GLY A 220 3.08 6.37 5.21
CA GLY A 220 4.47 6.81 5.38
C GLY A 220 5.45 5.65 5.51
N LEU A 221 5.10 4.61 6.29
CA LEU A 221 5.89 3.39 6.43
C LEU A 221 5.94 2.58 5.13
N LEU A 222 4.81 2.40 4.43
CA LEU A 222 4.77 1.63 3.18
C LEU A 222 5.59 2.29 2.08
N VAL A 223 5.51 3.62 1.91
CA VAL A 223 6.38 4.37 0.98
C VAL A 223 7.84 4.18 1.37
N GLY A 224 8.16 4.33 2.66
CA GLY A 224 9.52 4.15 3.15
C GLY A 224 10.08 2.75 2.87
N LEU A 225 9.30 1.70 3.15
CA LEU A 225 9.66 0.31 2.88
C LEU A 225 9.82 0.03 1.38
N ALA A 226 8.94 0.57 0.54
CA ALA A 226 9.03 0.41 -0.91
C ALA A 226 10.29 1.09 -1.47
N LEU A 227 10.63 2.28 -0.98
CA LEU A 227 11.88 2.96 -1.36
C LEU A 227 13.12 2.21 -0.86
N LEU A 228 13.10 1.67 0.36
CA LEU A 228 14.19 0.83 0.86
C LEU A 228 14.38 -0.43 -0.01
N HIS A 229 13.28 -1.09 -0.36
CA HIS A 229 13.29 -2.27 -1.22
C HIS A 229 13.86 -1.95 -2.60
N GLN A 230 13.36 -0.91 -3.26
CA GLN A 230 13.85 -0.45 -4.57
C GLN A 230 15.30 0.00 -4.51
N GLY A 231 15.71 0.68 -3.45
CA GLY A 231 17.10 1.09 -3.25
C GLY A 231 18.04 -0.10 -3.14
N ALA A 232 17.69 -1.08 -2.31
CA ALA A 232 18.49 -2.30 -2.15
C ALA A 232 18.53 -3.14 -3.45
N ALA A 233 17.41 -3.21 -4.18
CA ALA A 233 17.34 -3.86 -5.48
C ALA A 233 18.26 -3.18 -6.51
N ALA A 234 18.23 -1.85 -6.60
CA ALA A 234 19.04 -1.08 -7.53
C ALA A 234 20.53 -1.19 -7.24
N LEU A 235 20.94 -1.29 -5.97
CA LEU A 235 22.33 -1.55 -5.61
C LEU A 235 22.81 -2.95 -5.98
N THR A 236 21.90 -3.93 -6.02
CA THR A 236 22.23 -5.31 -6.38
C THR A 236 22.24 -5.53 -7.90
N LEU A 237 21.43 -4.75 -8.63
CA LEU A 237 21.26 -4.79 -10.08
C LEU A 237 21.41 -3.38 -10.70
N PRO A 238 22.58 -2.73 -10.55
CA PRO A 238 22.74 -1.35 -10.97
C PRO A 238 22.67 -1.16 -12.49
N ASP A 239 23.10 -2.18 -13.25
CA ASP A 239 23.23 -2.09 -14.71
C ASP A 239 22.07 -2.75 -15.46
N GLN A 240 21.03 -3.23 -14.75
CA GLN A 240 19.87 -3.80 -15.43
C GLN A 240 19.03 -2.72 -16.13
N PRO A 241 18.42 -3.05 -17.29
CA PRO A 241 17.50 -2.15 -17.96
C PRO A 241 16.43 -1.61 -17.02
N GLY A 242 16.24 -0.30 -17.03
CA GLY A 242 15.26 0.37 -16.17
C GLY A 242 15.67 0.56 -14.71
N SER A 243 16.81 0.01 -14.27
CA SER A 243 17.32 0.20 -12.91
C SER A 243 17.52 1.67 -12.57
N LEU A 244 17.37 2.00 -11.29
CA LEU A 244 17.73 3.33 -10.77
C LEU A 244 19.26 3.54 -10.70
N GLY A 245 20.04 2.48 -10.96
CA GLY A 245 21.49 2.49 -10.84
C GLY A 245 21.98 2.67 -9.40
N LEU A 246 23.31 2.75 -9.24
CA LEU A 246 23.92 2.91 -7.90
C LEU A 246 23.45 4.18 -7.19
N ASN A 247 23.52 5.32 -7.89
CA ASN A 247 23.20 6.62 -7.31
C ASN A 247 21.71 6.72 -6.94
N GLY A 248 20.82 6.30 -7.85
CA GLY A 248 19.38 6.26 -7.56
C GLY A 248 19.05 5.28 -6.44
N GLY A 249 19.77 4.15 -6.36
CA GLY A 249 19.66 3.20 -5.26
C GLY A 249 19.98 3.80 -3.90
N VAL A 250 21.13 4.49 -3.76
CA VAL A 250 21.50 5.19 -2.53
C VAL A 250 20.47 6.25 -2.16
N VAL A 251 20.03 7.06 -3.12
CA VAL A 251 19.03 8.10 -2.89
C VAL A 251 17.70 7.50 -2.44
N ALA A 252 17.26 6.39 -3.04
CA ALA A 252 16.05 5.67 -2.63
C ALA A 252 16.18 5.11 -1.20
N LEU A 253 17.34 4.56 -0.81
CA LEU A 253 17.59 4.11 0.57
C LEU A 253 17.47 5.27 1.57
N ILE A 254 18.12 6.39 1.30
CA ILE A 254 18.06 7.58 2.16
C ILE A 254 16.61 8.09 2.25
N GLY A 255 15.92 8.21 1.11
CA GLY A 255 14.51 8.62 1.06
C GLY A 255 13.63 7.69 1.88
N GLY A 256 13.82 6.38 1.77
CA GLY A 256 13.08 5.38 2.53
C GLY A 256 13.27 5.51 4.04
N LEU A 257 14.52 5.68 4.49
CA LEU A 257 14.85 5.95 5.89
C LEU A 257 14.23 7.26 6.39
N LEU A 258 14.24 8.31 5.57
CA LEU A 258 13.64 9.61 5.92
C LEU A 258 12.11 9.50 6.07
N PHE A 259 11.42 8.81 5.16
CA PHE A 259 9.97 8.57 5.28
C PHE A 259 9.63 7.82 6.58
N ILE A 260 10.37 6.76 6.91
CA ILE A 260 10.18 5.99 8.15
C ILE A 260 10.50 6.85 9.39
N GLY A 261 11.62 7.57 9.36
CA GLY A 261 12.08 8.42 10.46
C GLY A 261 11.09 9.53 10.78
N ILE A 262 10.62 10.27 9.77
CA ILE A 262 9.60 11.32 9.93
C ILE A 262 8.30 10.73 10.43
N THR A 263 7.88 9.57 9.90
CA THR A 263 6.71 8.87 10.42
C THR A 263 6.83 8.60 11.92
N GLY A 264 7.94 8.04 12.37
CA GLY A 264 8.19 7.74 13.78
C GLY A 264 8.23 9.00 14.66
N LEU A 265 8.90 10.07 14.20
CA LEU A 265 9.00 11.34 14.93
C LEU A 265 7.63 12.00 15.09
N GLU A 266 6.84 12.08 14.02
CA GLU A 266 5.53 12.72 14.09
C GLU A 266 4.52 11.88 14.89
N MET A 267 4.59 10.54 14.84
CA MET A 267 3.79 9.68 15.72
C MET A 267 4.09 9.92 17.21
N ARG A 268 5.36 10.13 17.57
CA ARG A 268 5.76 10.45 18.95
C ARG A 268 5.21 11.80 19.40
N LYS A 269 5.29 12.82 18.53
CA LYS A 269 4.74 14.16 18.79
C LYS A 269 3.22 14.14 19.01
N SER A 270 2.49 13.36 18.22
CA SER A 270 1.03 13.25 18.37
C SER A 270 0.65 12.58 19.69
N ARG A 271 1.44 11.60 20.18
CA ARG A 271 1.23 10.99 21.49
C ARG A 271 1.51 11.94 22.65
N SER A 272 2.60 12.72 22.58
CA SER A 272 2.95 13.66 23.66
C SER A 272 1.90 14.76 23.83
N ASN A 273 1.33 15.25 22.73
CA ASN A 273 0.27 16.27 22.77
C ASN A 273 -0.99 15.72 23.46
N LEU A 274 -1.37 14.48 23.17
CA LEU A 274 -2.53 13.83 23.81
C LEU A 274 -2.34 13.63 25.33
N SER A 275 -1.12 13.37 25.79
CA SER A 275 -0.83 13.25 27.23
C SER A 275 -0.76 14.60 27.95
N GLY A 276 -0.41 15.68 27.25
CA GLY A 276 -0.28 17.02 27.83
C GLY A 276 -1.61 17.75 28.04
N GLU A 277 -2.65 17.41 27.27
CA GLU A 277 -4.01 17.96 27.44
C GLU A 277 -4.82 17.27 28.55
N ALA A 278 -4.31 16.16 29.10
CA ALA A 278 -5.00 15.34 30.10
C ALA A 278 -4.56 15.60 31.56
N GLY A 279 -3.67 16.57 31.79
CA GLY A 279 -3.18 16.98 33.12
C GLY A 279 -3.48 18.44 33.39
#